data_AF-U2V2F0-F1
#
_entry.id   AF-U2V2F0-F1
#
_cell.length_a   1.000
_cell.length_b   1.000
_cell.length_c   1.000
_cell.angle_alpha   90.00
_cell.angle_beta   90.00
_cell.angle_gamma   90.00
#
_symmetry.space_group_name_H-M   'P 1'
#
loop_
_entity.id
_entity.type
_entity.pdbx_description
1 polymer ?
#
loop_
_entity_poly.entity_id
_entity_poly.type
_entity_poly.pdbx_seq_one_letter_code
_entity_poly.pdbx_strand_id
1 'polypeptide(L)'
;MAENETGADARQAEHPKVNRELLEATIGVIRQSLQADGGDVELVALDEDTGVVTLEMQGACAGCPMSAYDMSEGIERILQEHVPGVTRVEPAMAW
;
A
#
# COMPACT_ATOMS: atom_id res chain seq x y z
N MET A 1 -14.93 -15.40 27.14
CA MET A 1 -15.45 -14.19 26.46
C MET A 1 -14.63 -14.06 25.19
N ALA A 2 -15.28 -14.23 24.02
CA ALA A 2 -14.85 -14.03 22.62
C ALA A 2 -13.43 -14.52 22.23
N GLU A 3 -13.22 -15.53 21.36
CA GLU A 3 -13.34 -15.48 19.87
C GLU A 3 -12.56 -14.26 19.31
N ASN A 4 -11.65 -14.33 18.35
CA ASN A 4 -11.26 -15.32 17.35
C ASN A 4 -10.03 -14.69 16.64
N GLU A 5 -8.99 -15.48 16.42
CA GLU A 5 -8.08 -15.50 15.27
C GLU A 5 -7.76 -14.18 14.53
N THR A 6 -6.49 -13.82 14.50
CA THR A 6 -5.87 -13.34 13.26
C THR A 6 -4.57 -14.10 13.08
N GLY A 7 -4.72 -15.30 12.52
CA GLY A 7 -3.64 -15.93 11.79
C GLY A 7 -3.42 -15.17 10.49
N ALA A 8 -2.17 -14.80 10.24
CA ALA A 8 -1.59 -14.69 8.92
C ALA A 8 -0.11 -15.05 9.10
N ASP A 9 0.16 -16.35 9.31
CA ASP A 9 0.66 -17.24 8.26
C ASP A 9 2.07 -16.78 7.81
N ALA A 10 3.14 -17.05 8.58
CA ALA A 10 3.78 -18.36 8.71
C ALA A 10 4.03 -19.10 7.37
N ARG A 11 4.32 -18.39 6.27
CA ARG A 11 5.00 -18.97 5.09
C ARG A 11 5.99 -17.96 4.51
N GLN A 12 7.16 -17.85 5.12
CA GLN A 12 8.35 -17.30 4.45
C GLN A 12 8.65 -18.16 3.23
N ALA A 13 8.22 -17.68 2.07
CA ALA A 13 8.47 -18.30 0.78
C ALA A 13 9.19 -17.25 -0.09
N GLU A 14 10.50 -17.13 0.15
CA GLU A 14 11.55 -16.78 -0.82
C GLU A 14 11.02 -16.16 -2.13
N HIS A 15 10.62 -14.89 -2.04
CA HIS A 15 10.15 -14.06 -3.14
C HIS A 15 11.15 -12.93 -3.38
N PRO A 16 11.28 -12.42 -4.61
CA PRO A 16 12.19 -11.33 -4.92
C PRO A 16 11.95 -10.13 -4.00
N LYS A 17 12.95 -9.79 -3.18
CA LYS A 17 12.88 -8.70 -2.22
C LYS A 17 12.50 -7.40 -2.90
N VAL A 18 11.34 -6.85 -2.55
CA VAL A 18 10.93 -5.51 -2.97
C VAL A 18 12.00 -4.51 -2.54
N ASN A 19 12.49 -3.69 -3.47
CA ASN A 19 13.47 -2.67 -3.13
C ASN A 19 12.77 -1.50 -2.41
N ARG A 20 12.93 -1.45 -1.09
CA ARG A 20 12.36 -0.40 -0.22
C ARG A 20 12.75 1.01 -0.65
N GLU A 21 14.00 1.25 -1.06
CA GLU A 21 14.44 2.59 -1.46
C GLU A 21 13.72 3.07 -2.73
N LEU A 22 13.51 2.16 -3.68
CA LEU A 22 12.76 2.43 -4.91
C LEU A 22 11.26 2.61 -4.64
N LEU A 23 10.72 1.81 -3.72
CA LEU A 23 9.34 1.94 -3.25
C LEU A 23 9.10 3.30 -2.61
N GLU A 24 9.93 3.70 -1.65
CA GLU A 24 9.83 5.00 -0.97
C GLU A 24 9.99 6.16 -1.95
N ALA A 25 10.92 6.07 -2.90
CA ALA A 25 11.08 7.09 -3.95
C ALA A 25 9.82 7.20 -4.82
N THR A 26 9.24 6.08 -5.22
CA THR A 26 8.02 6.06 -6.05
C THR A 26 6.81 6.57 -5.27
N ILE A 27 6.64 6.15 -4.02
CA ILE A 27 5.62 6.67 -3.10
C ILE A 27 5.80 8.18 -2.94
N GLY A 28 7.03 8.69 -2.83
CA GLY A 28 7.31 10.12 -2.76
C GLY A 28 6.73 10.91 -3.94
N VAL A 29 6.90 10.41 -5.17
CA VAL A 29 6.34 11.03 -6.38
C VAL A 29 4.80 11.01 -6.37
N ILE A 30 4.22 9.88 -5.95
CA ILE A 30 2.77 9.73 -5.82
C ILE A 30 2.24 10.72 -4.76
N ARG A 31 2.90 10.83 -3.60
CA ARG A 31 2.55 11.77 -2.55
C ARG A 31 2.56 13.21 -3.03
N GLN A 32 3.55 13.63 -3.82
CA GLN A 32 3.57 14.98 -4.38
C GLN A 32 2.34 15.27 -5.25
N SER A 33 1.89 14.27 -6.02
CA SER A 33 0.68 14.40 -6.84
C SER A 33 -0.57 14.44 -5.97
N LEU A 34 -0.70 13.53 -5.00
CA LEU A 34 -1.84 13.47 -4.09
C LEU A 34 -1.96 14.72 -3.20
N GLN A 35 -0.84 15.26 -2.73
CA GLN A 35 -0.81 16.50 -1.95
C GLN A 35 -1.31 17.70 -2.75
N ALA A 36 -1.10 17.72 -4.06
CA ALA A 36 -1.67 18.75 -4.94
C ALA A 36 -3.20 18.67 -5.01
N ASP A 37 -3.75 17.45 -4.94
CA ASP A 37 -5.19 17.17 -4.86
C ASP A 37 -5.76 17.28 -3.42
N GLY A 38 -4.92 17.58 -2.42
CA GLY A 38 -5.32 17.69 -1.01
C GLY A 38 -5.47 16.35 -0.27
N GLY A 39 -4.94 15.27 -0.84
CA GLY A 39 -4.77 13.97 -0.20
C GLY A 39 -3.33 13.72 0.24
N ASP A 40 -3.10 12.63 0.96
CA ASP A 40 -1.75 12.11 1.25
C ASP A 40 -1.83 10.58 1.39
N VAL A 41 -0.69 9.91 1.41
CA VAL A 41 -0.60 8.46 1.55
C VAL A 41 0.66 8.07 2.33
N GLU A 42 0.51 7.25 3.35
CA GLU A 42 1.59 6.75 4.19
C GLU A 42 1.80 5.24 4.04
N LEU A 43 3.06 4.80 4.03
CA LEU A 43 3.39 3.38 4.02
C LEU A 43 3.23 2.80 5.43
N VAL A 44 2.24 1.92 5.61
CA VAL A 44 1.96 1.28 6.91
C VAL A 44 2.72 -0.04 7.03
N ALA A 45 2.60 -0.87 6.01
CA ALA A 45 3.26 -2.17 5.98
C ALA A 45 3.76 -2.46 4.57
N LEU A 46 4.88 -3.17 4.52
CA LEU A 46 5.43 -3.73 3.29
C LEU A 46 5.78 -5.18 3.60
N ASP A 47 5.17 -6.08 2.87
CA ASP A 47 5.52 -7.48 2.88
C ASP A 47 6.49 -7.76 1.72
N GLU A 48 7.78 -7.78 2.02
CA GLU A 48 8.85 -7.97 1.03
C GLU A 48 8.86 -9.39 0.43
N ASP A 49 8.19 -10.34 1.09
CA ASP A 49 8.04 -11.74 0.70
C ASP A 49 6.81 -12.01 -0.18
N THR A 50 5.75 -11.22 -0.11
CA THR A 50 4.57 -11.41 -0.98
C THR A 50 4.43 -10.29 -2.00
N GLY A 51 5.16 -9.18 -1.80
CA GLY A 51 5.02 -7.97 -2.60
C GLY A 51 3.75 -7.19 -2.27
N VAL A 52 3.13 -7.43 -1.11
CA VAL A 52 1.92 -6.73 -0.68
C VAL A 52 2.33 -5.46 0.05
N VAL A 53 1.84 -4.31 -0.43
CA VAL A 53 2.09 -2.99 0.15
C VAL A 53 0.81 -2.48 0.78
N THR A 54 0.84 -2.19 2.07
CA THR A 54 -0.29 -1.60 2.78
C THR A 54 -0.06 -0.10 2.96
N LEU A 55 -0.98 0.70 2.43
CA LEU A 55 -0.90 2.15 2.43
C LEU A 55 -2.07 2.78 3.18
N GLU A 56 -1.82 3.69 4.11
CA GLU A 56 -2.86 4.50 4.72
C GLU A 56 -3.11 5.73 3.86
N MET A 57 -4.36 5.90 3.42
CA MET A 57 -4.78 7.08 2.67
C MET A 57 -5.21 8.17 3.65
N GLN A 58 -4.71 9.38 3.47
CA GLN A 58 -4.99 10.54 4.31
C GLN A 58 -5.61 11.69 3.50
N GLY A 59 -6.21 12.66 4.19
CA GLY A 59 -6.75 13.88 3.59
C GLY A 59 -8.01 13.66 2.76
N ALA A 60 -8.12 14.34 1.61
CA ALA A 60 -9.28 14.25 0.72
C ALA A 60 -9.57 12.82 0.22
N CYS A 61 -8.55 11.98 0.13
CA CYS A 61 -8.66 10.59 -0.31
C CYS A 61 -9.16 9.62 0.78
N ALA A 62 -9.12 10.03 2.05
CA ALA A 62 -9.59 9.20 3.18
C ALA A 62 -11.12 9.26 3.39
N GLY A 63 -11.78 10.30 2.87
CA GLY A 63 -13.18 10.61 3.20
C GLY A 63 -14.23 9.71 2.55
N CYS A 64 -13.86 8.89 1.55
CA CYS A 64 -14.78 8.00 0.86
C CYS A 64 -14.14 6.62 0.63
N PRO A 65 -14.71 5.52 1.16
CA PRO A 65 -14.12 4.19 1.07
C PRO A 65 -14.03 3.67 -0.38
N MET A 66 -14.98 4.05 -1.25
CA MET A 66 -14.90 3.74 -2.68
C MET A 66 -13.70 4.44 -3.33
N SER A 67 -13.48 5.71 -3.00
CA SER A 67 -12.35 6.47 -3.55
C SER A 67 -11.01 5.96 -3.05
N ALA A 68 -10.92 5.52 -1.79
CA ALA A 68 -9.71 4.91 -1.24
C ALA A 68 -9.35 3.62 -2.00
N TYR A 69 -10.34 2.77 -2.31
CA TYR A 69 -10.13 1.56 -3.10
C TYR A 69 -9.68 1.88 -4.53
N ASP A 70 -10.40 2.73 -5.26
CA ASP A 70 -10.05 3.13 -6.63
C ASP A 70 -8.65 3.75 -6.70
N MET A 71 -8.30 4.58 -5.71
CA MET A 71 -6.98 5.20 -5.62
C MET A 71 -5.89 4.18 -5.32
N SER A 72 -6.15 3.20 -4.45
CA SER A 72 -5.19 2.13 -4.17
C SER A 72 -4.88 1.28 -5.40
N GLU A 73 -5.87 1.01 -6.26
CA GLU A 73 -5.63 0.32 -7.55
C GLU A 73 -4.81 1.18 -8.53
N GLY A 74 -5.04 2.49 -8.54
CA GLY A 74 -4.22 3.41 -9.32
C GLY A 74 -2.75 3.42 -8.87
N ILE A 75 -2.52 3.46 -7.55
CA ILE A 75 -1.20 3.40 -6.95
C ILE A 75 -0.54 2.04 -7.20
N GLU A 76 -1.28 0.95 -7.07
CA GLU A 76 -0.81 -0.41 -7.39
C GLU A 76 -0.19 -0.48 -8.77
N ARG A 77 -0.90 0.06 -9.76
CA ARG A 77 -0.46 0.01 -11.15
C ARG A 77 0.87 0.75 -11.36
N ILE A 78 1.03 1.91 -10.72
CA ILE A 78 2.27 2.69 -10.77
C ILE A 78 3.41 1.94 -10.07
N LEU A 79 3.14 1.38 -8.89
CA LEU A 79 4.12 0.64 -8.10
C LEU A 79 4.58 -0.64 -8.80
N GLN A 80 3.67 -1.39 -9.43
CA GLN A 80 4.02 -2.57 -10.23
C GLN A 80 4.90 -2.20 -11.44
N GLU A 81 4.69 -1.04 -12.06
CA GLU A 81 5.50 -0.56 -13.19
C GLU A 81 6.91 -0.12 -12.77
N HIS A 82 7.03 0.57 -11.63
CA HIS A 82 8.29 1.19 -11.20
C HIS A 82 9.09 0.33 -10.22
N VAL A 83 8.43 -0.54 -9.45
CA VAL A 83 9.02 -1.32 -8.37
C VAL A 83 8.85 -2.81 -8.67
N PRO A 84 9.85 -3.47 -9.28
CA PRO A 84 9.79 -4.89 -9.52
C PRO A 84 9.73 -5.64 -8.18
N GLY A 85 8.69 -6.45 -8.00
CA GLY A 85 8.43 -7.21 -6.78
C GLY A 85 7.14 -6.80 -6.07
N VAL A 86 6.54 -5.65 -6.40
CA VAL A 86 5.20 -5.31 -5.91
C VAL A 86 4.17 -6.16 -6.64
N THR A 87 3.35 -6.87 -5.88
CA THR A 87 2.28 -7.73 -6.38
C THR A 87 0.92 -7.07 -6.16
N ARG A 88 0.71 -6.44 -5.01
CA ARG A 88 -0.59 -5.89 -4.63
C ARG A 88 -0.46 -4.67 -3.73
N VAL A 89 -1.41 -3.75 -3.82
CA VAL A 89 -1.56 -2.66 -2.84
C VAL A 89 -2.90 -2.78 -2.14
N GLU A 90 -2.90 -2.63 -0.82
CA GLU A 90 -4.12 -2.62 -0.01
C GLU A 90 -4.19 -1.34 0.82
N PRO A 91 -5.37 -0.67 0.88
CA PRO A 91 -5.55 0.46 1.77
C PRO A 91 -5.61 -0.02 3.22
N ALA A 92 -4.89 0.64 4.12
CA ALA A 92 -5.01 0.45 5.55
C ALA A 92 -6.41 0.92 5.97
N MET A 93 -7.34 -0.02 6.13
CA MET A 93 -8.69 0.31 6.61
C MET A 93 -8.61 0.71 8.08
N ALA A 94 -8.54 2.01 8.36
CA ALA A 94 -8.85 2.59 9.65
C ALA A 94 -10.37 2.82 9.71
N TRP A 95 -11.06 2.01 10.52
CA TRP A 95 -12.49 2.10 10.81
C TRP A 95 -12.71 2.88 12.11
#